data_AF-A0A924G8J4-F1
#
_entry.id   AF-A0A924G8J4-F1
#
_cell.length_a   1.000
_cell.length_b   1.000
_cell.length_c   1.000
_cell.angle_alpha   90.00
_cell.angle_beta   90.00
_cell.angle_gamma   90.00
#
_symmetry.space_group_name_H-M   'P 1'
#
loop_
_entity.id
_entity.type
_entity.pdbx_description
1 polymer ?
#
loop_
_entity_poly.entity_id
_entity_poly.type
_entity_poly.pdbx_seq_one_letter_code
_entity_poly.pdbx_strand_id
1 'polypeptide(L)' 'MKKFCINILPVMLVLFLLSCPSLVFAQPGFGDDVDDVPIDGGLSLLVAAGVGYGAKKLRKRKLVI' A
#
# COMPACT_ATOMS: atom_id res chain seq x y z
N MET A 1 -25.75 15.83 6.80
CA MET A 1 -26.02 14.68 5.90
C MET A 1 -25.14 14.69 4.65
N LYS A 2 -25.11 15.76 3.83
CA LYS A 2 -24.28 15.82 2.60
C LYS A 2 -22.77 15.56 2.84
N LYS A 3 -22.20 16.10 3.92
CA LYS A 3 -20.78 15.90 4.29
C LYS A 3 -20.44 14.45 4.69
N PHE A 4 -21.41 13.73 5.24
CA PHE A 4 -21.25 12.32 5.60
C PHE A 4 -21.16 11.45 4.33
N CYS A 5 -22.02 11.72 3.34
CA CYS A 5 -21.95 11.05 2.03
C CYS A 5 -20.71 11.42 1.21
N ILE A 6 -20.19 12.66 1.33
CA ILE A 6 -18.95 13.07 0.65
C ILE A 6 -17.73 12.33 1.24
N ASN A 7 -17.71 12.10 2.56
CA ASN A 7 -16.62 11.38 3.21
C ASN A 7 -16.74 9.85 3.08
N ILE A 8 -17.92 9.31 2.76
CA ILE A 8 -18.10 7.86 2.56
C ILE A 8 -17.58 7.40 1.20
N LEU A 9 -17.71 8.25 0.18
CA LEU A 9 -17.25 7.96 -1.18
C LEU A 9 -15.75 7.59 -1.28
N PRO A 10 -14.79 8.36 -0.71
CA PRO A 10 -13.38 7.99 -0.75
C PRO A 10 -13.08 6.74 0.07
N VAL A 11 -13.80 6.51 1.17
CA VAL A 11 -13.64 5.29 1.99
C VAL A 11 -14.08 4.05 1.19
N MET A 12 -15.21 4.13 0.49
CA MET A 12 -15.67 3.04 -0.39
C MET A 12 -14.70 2.79 -1.55
N LEU A 13 -14.12 3.84 -2.13
CA LEU A 13 -13.11 3.71 -3.18
C LEU A 13 -11.84 3.02 -2.66
N VAL A 14 -11.36 3.36 -1.46
CA VAL A 14 -10.20 2.72 -0.84
C VAL A 14 -10.49 1.24 -0.55
N LEU A 15 -11.67 0.93 0.01
CA LEU A 15 -12.08 -0.46 0.22
C LEU A 15 -12.12 -1.25 -1.09
N PHE A 16 -12.68 -0.65 -2.15
CA PHE A 16 -12.75 -1.26 -3.48
C PHE A 16 -11.36 -1.52 -4.06
N LEU A 17 -10.43 -0.57 -3.93
CA LEU A 17 -9.05 -0.74 -4.38
C LEU A 17 -8.28 -1.81 -3.60
N LEU A 18 -8.59 -1.98 -2.31
CA LEU A 18 -7.99 -3.02 -1.47
C LEU A 18 -8.56 -4.41 -1.76
N SER A 19 -9.83 -4.52 -2.16
CA SER A 19 -10.47 -5.81 -2.46
C SER A 19 -10.32 -6.22 -3.94
N CYS A 20 -10.08 -5.28 -4.85
CA CYS A 20 -9.91 -5.56 -6.29
C CYS A 20 -8.86 -6.66 -6.60
N PRO A 21 -7.69 -6.73 -5.94
CA PRO A 21 -6.73 -7.81 -6.17
C PRO A 21 -7.25 -9.21 -5.86
N SER A 22 -8.24 -9.35 -4.97
CA SER A 22 -8.85 -10.67 -4.67
C SER A 22 -9.79 -11.18 -5.76
N LEU A 23 -10.21 -10.31 -6.68
CA LEU A 23 -11.06 -10.66 -7.84
C LEU A 23 -10.24 -11.02 -9.08
N VAL A 24 -8.95 -10.69 -9.09
CA VAL A 24 -8.02 -11.03 -10.16
C VAL A 24 -7.31 -12.32 -9.75
N PHE A 25 -7.68 -13.45 -10.36
CA PHE A 25 -7.11 -14.79 -10.13
C PHE A 25 -5.66 -14.93 -10.68
N ALA A 26 -4.78 -13.98 -10.35
CA ALA A 26 -3.36 -14.05 -10.71
C ALA A 26 -2.53 -14.84 -9.69
N GLN A 27 -3.14 -15.31 -8.61
CA GLN A 27 -2.46 -16.16 -7.63
C GLN A 27 -2.51 -17.59 -8.16
N PRO A 28 -1.38 -18.22 -8.49
CA PRO A 28 -1.38 -19.66 -8.72
C PRO A 28 -1.90 -20.34 -7.45
N GLY A 29 -2.67 -21.42 -7.60
CA GLY A 29 -3.04 -22.23 -6.44
C GLY A 29 -1.78 -22.70 -5.71
N PHE A 30 -1.87 -22.97 -4.41
CA PHE A 30 -0.77 -23.55 -3.60
C PHE A 30 -0.50 -25.02 -3.99
N GLY A 31 -0.35 -25.32 -5.27
CA GLY A 31 0.13 -26.60 -5.77
C GLY A 31 1.63 -26.72 -5.56
N ASP A 32 2.16 -27.94 -5.56
CA ASP A 32 3.60 -28.22 -5.41
C ASP A 32 4.48 -27.61 -6.53
N ASP A 33 3.86 -27.11 -7.61
CA ASP A 33 4.53 -26.52 -8.77
C ASP A 33 4.43 -24.97 -8.80
N VAL A 34 4.48 -24.31 -7.64
CA VAL A 34 4.54 -22.84 -7.59
C VAL A 34 6.00 -22.36 -7.64
N ASP A 35 6.35 -21.64 -8.69
CA ASP A 35 7.61 -20.91 -8.76
C ASP A 35 7.64 -19.84 -7.64
N ASP A 36 8.71 -19.86 -6.82
CA ASP A 36 8.93 -18.86 -5.78
C ASP A 36 8.98 -17.45 -6.40
N VAL A 37 7.90 -16.69 -6.23
CA VAL A 37 7.85 -15.30 -6.67
C VAL A 37 8.63 -14.45 -5.66
N PRO A 38 9.53 -13.54 -6.10
CA PRO A 38 10.32 -12.73 -5.18
C PRO A 38 9.44 -11.85 -4.29
N ILE A 39 9.30 -12.21 -3.01
CA ILE A 39 8.66 -11.40 -1.98
C ILE A 39 9.40 -10.05 -1.80
N ASP A 40 10.67 -9.99 -2.23
CA ASP A 40 11.59 -8.89 -2.00
C ASP A 40 11.38 -7.67 -2.90
N GLY A 41 10.61 -7.76 -3.99
CA GLY A 41 10.39 -6.63 -4.89
C GLY A 41 9.54 -5.51 -4.25
N GLY A 42 8.46 -5.89 -3.58
CA GLY A 42 7.56 -4.94 -2.91
C GLY A 42 8.07 -4.48 -1.54
N LEU A 43 8.67 -5.38 -0.78
CA LEU A 43 9.18 -5.08 0.56
C LEU A 43 10.33 -4.06 0.53
N SER A 44 11.27 -4.23 -0.40
CA SER A 44 12.40 -3.32 -0.57
C SER A 44 11.94 -1.90 -0.91
N LEU A 45 10.92 -1.78 -1.76
CA LEU A 45 10.34 -0.48 -2.12
C LEU A 45 9.64 0.18 -0.91
N LEU A 46 8.91 -0.60 -0.11
CA LEU A 46 8.22 -0.11 1.08
C LEU A 46 9.22 0.39 2.14
N VAL A 47 10.30 -0.36 2.35
CA VAL A 47 11.39 0.02 3.25
C VAL A 47 12.08 1.29 2.76
N ALA A 48 12.44 1.38 1.48
CA ALA A 48 13.06 2.56 0.90
C ALA A 48 12.17 3.81 1.04
N ALA A 49 10.87 3.68 0.76
CA ALA A 49 9.91 4.78 0.91
C ALA A 49 9.77 5.21 2.39
N GLY A 50 9.69 4.26 3.31
CA GLY A 50 9.61 4.52 4.76
C GLY A 50 10.82 5.28 5.28
N VAL A 51 12.03 4.80 4.96
CA VAL A 51 13.30 5.45 5.36
C VAL A 51 13.42 6.83 4.72
N GLY A 52 13.14 6.96 3.42
CA GLY A 52 13.21 8.23 2.70
C GLY A 52 12.25 9.29 3.28
N TYR A 53 11.00 8.91 3.54
CA TYR A 53 10.02 9.80 4.17
C TYR A 53 10.42 10.18 5.61
N GLY A 54 10.89 9.21 6.40
CA GLY A 54 11.39 9.42 7.76
C GLY A 54 12.53 10.45 7.80
N ALA A 55 13.55 10.26 6.95
CA ALA A 55 14.68 11.18 6.81
C ALA A 55 14.23 12.59 6.39
N LYS A 56 13.34 12.70 5.41
CA LYS A 56 12.77 14.00 4.97
C LYS A 56 12.05 14.72 6.13
N LYS A 57 11.26 14.00 6.92
CA LYS A 57 10.50 14.57 8.05
C LYS A 57 11.43 15.02 9.19
N LEU A 58 12.48 14.26 9.50
CA LEU A 58 13.49 14.63 10.49
C LEU A 58 14.28 15.87 10.06
N ARG A 59 14.67 15.96 8.78
CA ARG A 59 15.34 17.17 8.25
C ARG A 59 14.45 18.40 8.35
N LYS A 60 13.16 18.28 8.02
CA LYS A 60 12.20 19.38 8.14
C LYS A 60 12.02 19.83 9.61
N ARG A 61 12.05 18.89 10.57
CA ARG A 61 12.00 19.23 12.02
C ARG A 61 13.26 19.96 12.48
N LYS A 62 14.44 19.56 12.02
CA LYS A 62 15.72 20.22 12.35
C LYS A 62 15.89 21.59 11.70
N LEU A 63 15.20 21.86 10.59
CA LEU A 63 15.18 23.18 9.92
C LEU A 63 14.14 24.15 10.50
N VAL A 64 13.30 23.70 11.43
CA VAL A 64 12.24 24.49 12.09
C VAL A 64 12.57 24.75 13.58
N ILE A 65 13.75 24.31 14.03
CA ILE A 65 14.37 24.68 15.31
C ILE A 65 15.56 25.57 14.97
#